data_AF-A0A6P1Y1C2-F1
#
_entry.id   AF-A0A6P1Y1C2-F1
#
_cell.length_a   1.000
_cell.length_b   1.000
_cell.length_c   1.000
_cell.angle_alpha   90.00
_cell.angle_beta   90.00
_cell.angle_gamma   90.00
#
_symmetry.space_group_name_H-M   'P 1'
#
loop_
_entity.id
_entity.type
_entity.pdbx_description
1 polymer ?
#
loop_
_entity_poly.entity_id
_entity_poly.type
_entity_poly.pdbx_seq_one_letter_code
_entity_poly.pdbx_strand_id
1 'polypeptide(L)'
;MSVVSIVKCEASKLSSRVFVAPDIPEKYLNNAVISISESKADPDVVIAVLDTSLLNSCKAGVLFTGDSLFFKGTLGSSIQIKYEDIGSAQEKITKTKKDDGSVTETKTLLIKGKDGSELYNKHDIYDLKLLAKIITEIIEEGSSTDSEGTVDVFKNTNQVLPLSDCESVIKQAYIKIICNYALSDDGIIDSREYSEIYSIMVRNDYSNEDRMTVRAYIIGDSEKDSIDNLVSILNENVPEGSRDALMKSIVKDLVYINHVKGNGLDAWKRNDFICDTAKKLNVTSDQISVIIQSIQNDEDIIAKRKSDTEIEKSIKEIAAKGASVGVPLAALYFSGTVGFSAAGITSGLATLGMGGMLGFSSMVTGIGVVIITGLLAYNGVKKLTGAKDLENNKVREMLIQGVIKNLQKSINYLIEDVNYISGELIQALENQVDDEEKITKLKKLLQTFIDASNISSQNLLVNAKESIIAKLPTKLDKTRFDELTSEPTKQKLRPFVYQMYPETEETVKSGDTQKKVKVYKIDYSKETEYYEKLYQILNTLEYFKLSTAITAAGTSLAKKGLGALKSTLGM
;
A
#
# COMPACT_ATOMS: atom_id res chain seq x y z
N MET A 1 22.32 17.90 6.67
CA MET A 1 21.14 17.02 6.76
C MET A 1 19.89 17.89 6.82
N SER A 2 18.93 17.72 5.92
CA SER A 2 17.69 18.50 5.95
C SER A 2 16.87 18.38 7.24
N VAL A 3 15.89 19.28 7.41
CA VAL A 3 14.87 19.20 8.48
C VAL A 3 14.16 17.84 8.48
N VAL A 4 13.77 17.34 7.31
CA VAL A 4 13.10 16.03 7.18
C VAL A 4 13.99 14.92 7.72
N SER A 5 15.27 14.91 7.33
CA SER A 5 16.23 13.89 7.75
C SER A 5 16.47 13.94 9.27
N ILE A 6 16.65 15.14 9.83
CA ILE A 6 16.87 15.35 11.27
C ILE A 6 15.64 14.86 12.05
N VAL A 7 14.45 15.32 11.69
CA VAL A 7 13.21 14.97 12.43
C VAL A 7 12.94 13.47 12.34
N LYS A 8 13.05 12.84 11.16
CA LYS A 8 12.81 11.40 11.01
C LYS A 8 13.81 10.56 11.82
N CYS A 9 15.08 10.99 11.90
CA CYS A 9 16.12 10.29 12.64
C CYS A 9 15.99 10.44 14.16
N GLU A 10 15.70 11.65 14.64
CA GLU A 10 15.82 11.98 16.06
C GLU A 10 14.48 12.02 16.80
N ALA A 11 13.36 12.37 16.16
CA ALA A 11 12.09 12.55 16.86
C ALA A 11 11.58 11.25 17.49
N SER A 12 11.79 10.10 16.84
CA SER A 12 11.40 8.78 17.37
C SER A 12 12.03 8.45 18.73
N LYS A 13 13.17 9.09 19.06
CA LYS A 13 13.89 8.91 20.34
C LYS A 13 13.31 9.76 21.48
N LEU A 14 12.40 10.71 21.19
CA LEU A 14 11.80 11.60 22.20
C LEU A 14 10.87 10.87 23.18
N SER A 15 10.07 9.92 22.67
CA SER A 15 9.19 9.07 23.46
C SER A 15 8.61 7.93 22.61
N SER A 16 8.03 6.92 23.26
CA SER A 16 7.25 5.88 22.57
C SER A 16 5.91 6.36 21.98
N ARG A 17 5.58 7.66 22.12
CA ARG A 17 4.36 8.30 21.63
C ARG A 17 4.63 9.23 20.45
N VAL A 18 5.73 9.00 19.74
CA VAL A 18 6.06 9.69 18.50
C VAL A 18 5.65 8.84 17.32
N PHE A 19 4.95 9.46 16.39
CA PHE A 19 4.59 8.90 15.09
C PHE A 19 5.33 9.69 14.02
N VAL A 20 6.04 9.00 13.15
CA VAL A 20 6.89 9.61 12.12
C VAL A 20 6.35 9.23 10.75
N ALA A 21 6.30 10.19 9.84
CA ALA A 21 5.85 9.97 8.48
C ALA A 21 6.83 9.07 7.71
N PRO A 22 6.31 8.20 6.84
CA PRO A 22 4.91 8.12 6.40
C PRO A 22 4.01 7.22 7.28
N ASP A 23 4.55 6.64 8.35
CA ASP A 23 3.86 5.63 9.17
C ASP A 23 3.00 6.26 10.31
N ILE A 24 2.41 7.44 10.07
CA ILE A 24 1.50 8.09 11.02
C ILE A 24 0.08 7.57 10.79
N PRO A 25 -0.60 6.98 11.80
CA PRO A 25 -1.99 6.57 11.64
C PRO A 25 -2.90 7.77 11.31
N GLU A 26 -3.74 7.66 10.29
CA GLU A 26 -4.68 8.73 9.84
C GLU A 26 -5.42 9.42 10.95
N LYS A 27 -6.04 8.65 11.86
CA LYS A 27 -6.81 9.22 12.97
C LYS A 27 -5.93 10.15 13.80
N TYR A 28 -4.67 9.79 13.99
CA TYR A 28 -3.69 10.58 14.73
C TYR A 28 -3.22 11.78 13.94
N LEU A 29 -2.96 11.62 12.64
CA LEU A 29 -2.60 12.73 11.75
C LEU A 29 -3.73 13.76 11.64
N ASN A 30 -4.96 13.33 11.36
CA ASN A 30 -6.15 14.19 11.31
C ASN A 30 -6.38 14.91 12.64
N ASN A 31 -6.28 14.19 13.76
CA ASN A 31 -6.41 14.82 15.08
C ASN A 31 -5.32 15.86 15.32
N ALA A 32 -4.07 15.58 14.92
CA ALA A 32 -2.94 16.49 15.09
C ALA A 32 -3.07 17.72 14.20
N VAL A 33 -3.43 17.56 12.93
CA VAL A 33 -3.68 18.67 12.01
C VAL A 33 -4.82 19.55 12.53
N ILE A 34 -5.99 18.96 12.84
CA ILE A 34 -7.15 19.71 13.32
C ILE A 34 -6.86 20.38 14.68
N SER A 35 -6.22 19.67 15.60
CA SER A 35 -6.12 20.14 16.99
C SER A 35 -4.82 20.89 17.27
N ILE A 36 -3.66 20.30 16.93
CA ILE A 36 -2.33 20.82 17.24
C ILE A 36 -1.96 21.96 16.28
N SER A 37 -2.26 21.84 14.99
CA SER A 37 -1.99 22.91 14.01
C SER A 37 -3.15 23.89 13.80
N GLU A 38 -4.33 23.61 14.36
CA GLU A 38 -5.58 24.35 14.07
C GLU A 38 -5.89 24.41 12.57
N SER A 39 -5.69 23.28 11.88
CA SER A 39 -5.87 23.11 10.44
C SER A 39 -4.99 24.02 9.56
N LYS A 40 -3.87 24.53 10.11
CA LYS A 40 -2.90 25.33 9.35
C LYS A 40 -1.88 24.49 8.59
N ALA A 41 -1.54 23.30 9.10
CA ALA A 41 -0.62 22.40 8.43
C ALA A 41 -1.36 21.57 7.38
N ASP A 42 -0.78 21.46 6.19
CA ASP A 42 -1.18 20.45 5.22
C ASP A 42 -0.82 19.06 5.79
N PRO A 43 -1.75 18.10 5.87
CA PRO A 43 -1.44 16.75 6.30
C PRO A 43 -0.25 16.11 5.56
N ASP A 44 -0.06 16.38 4.26
CA ASP A 44 0.96 15.74 3.40
C ASP A 44 2.39 16.16 3.75
N VAL A 45 2.56 17.27 4.48
CA VAL A 45 3.87 17.83 4.85
C VAL A 45 4.25 17.56 6.31
N VAL A 46 3.38 16.88 7.06
CA VAL A 46 3.63 16.55 8.48
C VAL A 46 4.69 15.46 8.58
N ILE A 47 5.85 15.80 9.14
CA ILE A 47 7.00 14.88 9.25
C ILE A 47 6.86 13.98 10.48
N ALA A 48 6.41 14.53 11.62
CA ALA A 48 6.23 13.78 12.85
C ALA A 48 5.20 14.42 13.78
N VAL A 49 4.59 13.59 14.63
CA VAL A 49 3.68 14.00 15.70
C VAL A 49 4.12 13.34 16.99
N LEU A 50 4.43 14.14 18.00
CA LEU A 50 4.65 13.73 19.38
C LEU A 50 3.36 13.95 20.17
N ASP A 51 2.74 12.88 20.64
CA ASP A 51 1.46 12.95 21.36
C ASP A 51 1.65 13.15 22.88
N THR A 52 0.99 14.18 23.40
CA THR A 52 0.93 14.47 24.84
C THR A 52 -0.48 14.42 25.41
N SER A 53 -1.47 14.04 24.60
CA SER A 53 -2.85 13.91 25.06
C SER A 53 -3.01 12.74 26.04
N LEU A 54 -3.94 12.90 26.99
CA LEU A 54 -4.16 11.92 28.07
C LEU A 54 -4.57 10.52 27.55
N LEU A 55 -5.25 10.47 26.41
CA LEU A 55 -5.85 9.24 25.85
C LEU A 55 -5.17 8.76 24.56
N ASN A 56 -3.93 9.17 24.30
CA ASN A 56 -3.18 8.80 23.08
C ASN A 56 -3.98 9.08 21.79
N SER A 57 -4.49 10.30 21.69
CA SER A 57 -5.39 10.74 20.61
C SER A 57 -4.71 11.66 19.60
N CYS A 58 -3.49 12.12 19.85
CA CYS A 58 -2.77 13.15 19.08
C CYS A 58 -3.49 14.50 18.98
N LYS A 59 -4.36 14.83 19.95
CA LYS A 59 -5.04 16.15 20.01
C LYS A 59 -4.25 17.23 20.74
N ALA A 60 -3.14 16.86 21.37
CA ALA A 60 -2.22 17.73 22.07
C ALA A 60 -0.80 17.19 21.89
N GLY A 61 0.19 18.08 21.86
CA GLY A 61 1.60 17.72 21.75
C GLY A 61 2.36 18.63 20.81
N VAL A 62 3.24 18.02 20.03
CA VAL A 62 4.14 18.71 19.09
C VAL A 62 3.96 18.12 17.70
N LEU A 63 3.78 18.98 16.70
CA LEU A 63 3.71 18.59 15.28
C LEU A 63 4.84 19.28 14.52
N PHE A 64 5.61 18.49 13.76
CA PHE A 64 6.76 18.95 12.98
C PHE A 64 6.39 19.00 11.49
N THR A 65 6.60 20.15 10.86
CA THR A 65 6.66 20.31 9.39
C THR A 65 8.09 20.65 8.97
N GLY A 66 8.33 20.84 7.67
CA GLY A 66 9.64 21.20 7.14
C GLY A 66 10.03 22.66 7.41
N ASP A 67 9.04 23.53 7.64
CA ASP A 67 9.25 24.96 7.89
C ASP A 67 8.88 25.42 9.30
N SER A 68 8.08 24.65 10.04
CA SER A 68 7.45 25.06 11.28
C SER A 68 7.37 23.96 12.32
N LEU A 69 7.24 24.39 13.56
CA LEU A 69 6.91 23.59 14.72
C LEU A 69 5.60 24.09 15.33
N PHE A 70 4.68 23.17 15.61
CA PHE A 70 3.42 23.49 16.28
C PHE A 70 3.38 22.88 17.67
N PHE A 71 2.98 23.67 18.66
CA PHE A 71 2.81 23.26 20.04
C PHE A 71 1.37 23.42 20.50
N LYS A 72 0.86 22.41 21.21
CA LYS A 72 -0.41 22.51 21.91
C LYS A 72 -0.40 21.72 23.22
N GLY A 73 -0.60 22.41 24.33
CA GLY A 73 -0.88 21.76 25.61
C GLY A 73 -2.31 21.18 25.68
N THR A 74 -2.59 20.29 26.62
CA THR A 74 -3.90 19.59 26.75
C THR A 74 -5.10 20.54 26.84
N LEU A 75 -4.93 21.74 27.40
CA LEU A 75 -5.96 22.78 27.54
C LEU A 75 -5.51 24.13 26.94
N GLY A 76 -4.43 24.14 26.16
CA GLY A 76 -3.84 25.35 25.60
C GLY A 76 -4.29 25.63 24.16
N SER A 77 -4.06 26.86 23.70
CA SER A 77 -4.14 27.21 22.28
C SER A 77 -2.99 26.60 21.50
N SER A 78 -3.17 26.42 20.19
CA SER A 78 -2.05 26.10 19.30
C SER A 78 -1.10 27.28 19.20
N ILE A 79 0.19 26.99 19.13
CA ILE A 79 1.24 27.97 18.82
C ILE A 79 2.06 27.42 17.65
N GLN A 80 2.15 28.19 16.58
CA GLN A 80 3.04 27.92 15.46
C GLN A 80 4.32 28.75 15.63
N ILE A 81 5.47 28.13 15.42
CA ILE A 81 6.78 28.78 15.41
C ILE A 81 7.47 28.33 14.13
N LYS A 82 7.81 29.26 13.24
CA LYS A 82 8.62 28.93 12.07
C LYS A 82 10.08 28.77 12.47
N TYR A 83 10.79 27.83 11.87
CA TYR A 83 12.20 27.62 12.18
C TYR A 83 13.06 28.84 11.82
N GLU A 84 12.69 29.58 10.77
CA GLU A 84 13.37 30.82 10.35
C GLU A 84 13.40 31.89 11.45
N ASP A 85 12.42 31.88 12.35
CA ASP A 85 12.26 32.87 13.42
C ASP A 85 12.99 32.46 14.72
N ILE A 86 13.42 31.21 14.83
CA ILE A 86 14.06 30.69 16.05
C ILE A 86 15.52 31.11 16.10
N GLY A 87 15.93 31.71 17.22
CA GLY A 87 17.32 32.04 17.53
C GLY A 87 18.03 30.96 18.36
N SER A 88 17.33 30.34 19.32
CA SER A 88 17.88 29.22 20.11
C SER A 88 16.81 28.40 20.80
N ALA A 89 17.13 27.15 21.14
CA ALA A 89 16.31 26.27 21.98
C ALA A 89 17.17 25.58 23.05
N GLN A 90 16.70 25.54 24.29
CA GLN A 90 17.41 24.88 25.39
C GLN A 90 16.48 24.38 26.50
N GLU A 91 16.91 23.33 27.22
CA GLU A 91 16.30 22.97 28.50
C GLU A 91 16.68 24.03 29.55
N LYS A 92 15.69 24.57 30.26
CA LYS A 92 15.86 25.45 31.41
C LYS A 92 15.34 24.73 32.65
N ILE A 93 16.18 24.66 33.68
CA ILE A 93 15.84 24.09 34.98
C ILE A 93 15.66 25.23 35.97
N THR A 94 14.46 25.37 36.52
CA THR A 94 14.15 26.37 37.56
C THR A 94 13.94 25.65 38.87
N LYS A 95 14.71 26.02 39.92
CA LYS A 95 14.54 25.50 41.27
C LYS A 95 13.72 26.47 42.10
N THR A 96 12.54 26.06 42.55
CA THR A 96 11.67 26.87 43.40
C THR A 96 11.64 26.27 44.79
N LYS A 97 11.99 27.06 45.81
CA LYS A 97 11.87 26.66 47.21
C LYS A 97 10.44 26.97 47.68
N LYS A 98 9.74 25.95 48.18
CA LYS A 98 8.41 26.09 48.79
C LYS A 98 8.54 26.59 50.23
N ASP A 99 7.43 27.09 50.77
CA ASP A 99 7.35 27.64 52.13
C ASP A 99 7.68 26.59 53.22
N ASP A 100 7.51 25.30 52.92
CA ASP A 100 7.88 24.17 53.77
C ASP A 100 9.39 23.82 53.73
N GLY A 101 10.18 24.58 52.97
CA GLY A 101 11.62 24.36 52.78
C GLY A 101 11.98 23.34 51.70
N SER A 102 11.01 22.65 51.10
CA SER A 102 11.25 21.71 50.01
C SER A 102 11.59 22.42 48.70
N VAL A 103 12.53 21.87 47.93
CA VAL A 103 12.93 22.43 46.63
C VAL A 103 12.24 21.63 45.53
N THR A 104 11.47 22.32 44.69
CA THR A 104 10.87 21.74 43.49
C THR A 104 11.65 22.18 42.27
N GLU A 105 12.20 21.23 41.52
CA GLU A 105 12.82 21.50 40.23
C GLU A 105 11.76 21.40 39.13
N THR A 106 11.66 22.43 38.29
CA THR A 106 10.80 22.44 37.11
C THR A 106 11.66 22.56 35.87
N LYS A 107 11.50 21.61 34.95
CA LYS A 107 12.14 21.61 33.64
C LYS A 107 11.18 22.21 32.60
N THR A 108 11.70 23.08 31.75
CA THR A 108 10.95 23.72 30.66
C THR A 108 11.82 23.81 29.41
N LEU A 109 11.24 23.60 28.25
CA LEU A 109 11.85 24.02 26.99
C LEU A 109 11.71 25.55 26.87
N LEU A 110 12.84 26.22 26.66
CA LEU A 110 12.89 27.65 26.33
C LEU A 110 13.29 27.79 24.86
N ILE A 111 12.41 28.36 24.05
CA ILE A 111 12.69 28.78 22.68
C ILE A 111 12.79 30.30 22.67
N LYS A 112 13.91 30.83 22.17
CA LYS A 112 14.10 32.28 21.98
C LYS A 112 14.01 32.60 20.51
N GLY A 113 13.14 33.54 20.15
CA GLY A 113 13.06 34.09 18.81
C GLY A 113 14.23 35.02 18.50
N LYS A 114 14.53 35.20 17.21
CA LYS A 114 15.53 36.18 16.74
C LYS A 114 15.12 37.62 17.08
N ASP A 115 13.83 37.88 17.26
CA ASP A 115 13.25 39.14 17.72
C ASP A 115 13.36 39.36 19.25
N GLY A 116 13.92 38.39 19.99
CA GLY A 116 14.03 38.42 21.44
C GLY A 116 12.80 37.90 22.19
N SER A 117 11.76 37.41 21.50
CA SER A 117 10.62 36.75 22.12
C SER A 117 11.05 35.45 22.83
N GLU A 118 10.39 35.10 23.94
CA GLU A 118 10.66 33.87 24.68
C GLU A 118 9.38 33.04 24.83
N LEU A 119 9.44 31.78 24.39
CA LEU A 119 8.38 30.80 24.57
C LEU A 119 8.83 29.71 25.53
N TYR A 120 7.95 29.41 26.49
CA TYR A 120 8.17 28.40 27.52
C TYR A 120 7.17 27.25 27.33
N ASN A 121 7.68 26.04 27.13
CA ASN A 121 6.87 24.82 27.11
C ASN A 121 7.29 23.92 28.29
N LYS A 122 6.36 23.70 29.23
CA LYS A 122 6.57 22.79 30.36
C LYS A 122 5.93 21.44 30.04
N HIS A 123 6.72 20.38 30.06
CA HIS A 123 6.19 19.04 29.84
C HIS A 123 7.09 17.94 30.41
N ASP A 124 6.49 16.92 31.04
CA ASP A 124 7.23 15.82 31.70
C ASP A 124 7.15 14.49 30.92
N ILE A 125 6.39 14.43 29.82
CA ILE A 125 6.10 13.17 29.08
C ILE A 125 7.21 12.82 28.06
N TYR A 126 8.12 13.74 27.74
CA TYR A 126 9.17 13.53 26.74
C TYR A 126 10.46 14.27 27.11
N ASP A 127 11.57 13.88 26.49
CA ASP A 127 12.88 14.45 26.76
C ASP A 127 13.00 15.89 26.19
N LEU A 128 12.85 16.89 27.06
CA LEU A 128 12.96 18.31 26.71
C LEU A 128 14.36 18.69 26.22
N LYS A 129 15.41 18.02 26.71
CA LYS A 129 16.80 18.27 26.30
C LYS A 129 17.02 17.75 24.89
N LEU A 130 16.49 16.57 24.58
CA LEU A 130 16.53 16.05 23.22
C LEU A 130 15.68 16.88 22.26
N LEU A 131 14.49 17.35 22.68
CA LEU A 131 13.68 18.24 21.84
C LEU A 131 14.41 19.55 21.54
N ALA A 132 15.06 20.15 22.54
CA ALA A 132 15.91 21.32 22.34
C ALA A 132 17.04 21.03 21.33
N LYS A 133 17.73 19.89 21.48
CA LYS A 133 18.79 19.45 20.55
C LYS A 133 18.27 19.31 19.11
N ILE A 134 17.10 18.70 18.91
CA ILE A 134 16.48 18.57 17.59
C ILE A 134 16.20 19.93 16.98
N ILE A 135 15.62 20.86 17.74
CA ILE A 135 15.35 22.22 17.26
C ILE A 135 16.66 22.94 16.93
N THR A 136 17.69 22.79 17.76
CA THR A 136 19.03 23.36 17.51
C THR A 136 19.65 22.82 16.22
N GLU A 137 19.61 21.50 15.99
CA GLU A 137 20.11 20.90 14.76
C GLU A 137 19.36 21.42 13.52
N ILE A 138 18.04 21.59 13.62
CA ILE A 138 17.22 22.15 12.54
C ILE A 138 17.64 23.59 12.21
N ILE A 139 17.80 24.46 13.22
CA ILE A 139 18.17 25.87 12.98
C ILE A 139 19.62 26.03 12.51
N GLU A 140 20.53 25.16 12.95
CA GLU A 140 21.93 25.15 12.51
C GLU A 140 22.03 24.74 11.05
N GLU A 141 21.32 23.69 10.64
CA GLU A 141 21.25 23.31 9.22
C GLU A 141 20.67 24.45 8.37
N GLY A 142 19.56 25.05 8.82
CA GLY A 142 18.92 26.15 8.08
C GLY A 142 19.69 27.46 8.06
N SER A 143 20.81 27.55 8.77
CA SER A 143 21.75 28.68 8.71
C SER A 143 22.93 28.44 7.77
N SER A 144 23.02 27.26 7.15
CA SER A 144 24.06 26.95 6.17
C SER A 144 23.66 27.42 4.77
N THR A 145 24.44 28.34 4.21
CA THR A 145 24.34 28.77 2.81
C THR A 145 25.08 27.80 1.91
N ASP A 146 24.50 27.48 0.75
CA ASP A 146 25.26 26.84 -0.33
C ASP A 146 26.32 27.80 -0.91
N SER A 147 27.14 27.28 -1.84
CA SER A 147 28.18 28.04 -2.54
C SER A 147 27.66 29.27 -3.31
N GLU A 148 26.34 29.35 -3.54
CA GLU A 148 25.67 30.42 -4.29
C GLU A 148 24.92 31.41 -3.38
N GLY A 149 24.97 31.21 -2.05
CA GLY A 149 24.39 32.11 -1.06
C GLY A 149 22.87 31.97 -0.89
N THR A 150 22.27 30.89 -1.39
CA THR A 150 20.82 30.66 -1.29
C THR A 150 20.51 29.87 -0.02
N VAL A 151 19.52 30.33 0.76
CA VAL A 151 19.03 29.68 1.98
C VAL A 151 17.64 29.12 1.71
N ASP A 152 17.53 27.86 1.27
CA ASP A 152 16.23 27.21 1.00
C ASP A 152 16.07 25.90 1.80
N VAL A 153 16.43 25.93 3.09
CA VAL A 153 16.51 24.71 3.94
C VAL A 153 15.19 24.41 4.67
N PHE A 154 14.38 25.44 4.97
CA PHE A 154 13.11 25.29 5.67
C PHE A 154 11.95 25.14 4.68
N LYS A 155 11.85 23.96 4.07
CA LYS A 155 10.86 23.70 3.02
C LYS A 155 9.93 22.54 3.40
N ASN A 156 8.64 22.79 3.26
CA ASN A 156 7.65 21.72 3.31
C ASN A 156 7.75 20.85 2.06
N THR A 157 7.88 19.55 2.28
CA THR A 157 7.90 18.54 1.21
C THR A 157 6.88 17.46 1.51
N ASN A 158 6.26 16.91 0.46
CA ASN A 158 5.34 15.79 0.61
C ASN A 158 6.08 14.58 1.19
N GLN A 159 5.53 14.01 2.26
CA GLN A 159 6.10 12.85 2.94
C GLN A 159 5.79 11.54 2.21
N VAL A 160 4.77 11.53 1.35
CA VAL A 160 4.50 10.49 0.37
C VAL A 160 3.92 11.15 -0.87
N LEU A 161 4.67 11.14 -1.98
CA LEU A 161 4.21 11.52 -3.30
C LEU A 161 4.19 10.27 -4.19
N PRO A 162 3.00 9.74 -4.53
CA PRO A 162 2.83 8.61 -5.45
C PRO A 162 3.61 8.75 -6.75
N LEU A 163 4.08 7.64 -7.34
CA LEU A 163 4.73 7.71 -8.65
C LEU A 163 3.77 8.21 -9.75
N SER A 164 2.45 7.96 -9.64
CA SER A 164 1.44 8.51 -10.56
C SER A 164 1.38 10.02 -10.57
N ASP A 165 1.68 10.64 -9.43
CA ASP A 165 1.55 12.08 -9.18
C ASP A 165 2.90 12.79 -9.33
N CYS A 166 3.98 12.03 -9.54
CA CYS A 166 5.30 12.57 -9.86
C CYS A 166 5.34 13.16 -11.26
N GLU A 167 6.20 14.16 -11.43
CA GLU A 167 6.50 14.75 -12.73
C GLU A 167 7.10 13.73 -13.70
N SER A 168 6.95 13.97 -15.01
CA SER A 168 7.48 13.09 -16.06
C SER A 168 8.96 12.81 -15.90
N VAL A 169 9.79 13.79 -15.49
CA VAL A 169 11.23 13.57 -15.29
C VAL A 169 11.53 12.48 -14.26
N ILE A 170 10.76 12.42 -13.16
CA ILE A 170 10.88 11.40 -12.12
C ILE A 170 10.39 10.05 -12.66
N LYS A 171 9.23 10.03 -13.32
CA LYS A 171 8.67 8.83 -13.96
C LYS A 171 9.64 8.22 -14.97
N GLN A 172 10.28 9.05 -15.80
CA GLN A 172 11.27 8.60 -16.78
C GLN A 172 12.51 8.04 -16.11
N ALA A 173 13.07 8.73 -15.11
CA ALA A 173 14.25 8.22 -14.40
C ALA A 173 13.97 6.89 -13.70
N TYR A 174 12.81 6.77 -13.04
CA TYR A 174 12.35 5.55 -12.38
C TYR A 174 12.31 4.36 -13.33
N ILE A 175 11.60 4.49 -14.46
CA ILE A 175 11.38 3.38 -15.38
C ILE A 175 12.66 3.05 -16.19
N LYS A 176 13.51 4.04 -16.48
CA LYS A 176 14.80 3.81 -17.15
C LYS A 176 15.75 2.95 -16.34
N ILE A 177 15.76 3.09 -15.00
CA ILE A 177 16.54 2.18 -14.13
C ILE A 177 16.06 0.73 -14.31
N ILE A 178 14.75 0.54 -14.41
CA ILE A 178 14.15 -0.77 -14.62
C ILE A 178 14.46 -1.31 -16.02
N CYS A 179 14.37 -0.47 -17.06
CA CYS A 179 14.77 -0.85 -18.40
C CYS A 179 16.26 -1.22 -18.49
N ASN A 180 17.13 -0.50 -17.80
CA ASN A 180 18.55 -0.81 -17.72
C ASN A 180 18.79 -2.19 -17.11
N TYR A 181 18.00 -2.57 -16.10
CA TYR A 181 18.06 -3.92 -15.53
C TYR A 181 17.64 -4.98 -16.54
N ALA A 182 16.49 -4.81 -17.19
CA ALA A 182 16.00 -5.75 -18.19
C ALA A 182 17.02 -5.93 -19.34
N LEU A 183 17.66 -4.84 -19.79
CA LEU A 183 18.70 -4.90 -20.82
C LEU A 183 20.04 -5.47 -20.33
N SER A 184 20.29 -5.52 -19.01
CA SER A 184 21.62 -5.81 -18.47
C SER A 184 22.05 -7.27 -18.60
N ASP A 185 21.13 -8.22 -18.80
CA ASP A 185 21.48 -9.64 -18.87
C ASP A 185 21.67 -10.14 -20.30
N ASP A 186 20.75 -9.85 -21.22
CA ASP A 186 20.81 -10.34 -22.61
C ASP A 186 20.76 -9.23 -23.68
N GLY A 187 20.73 -7.95 -23.26
CA GLY A 187 20.68 -6.80 -24.15
C GLY A 187 19.31 -6.59 -24.83
N ILE A 188 18.28 -7.35 -24.44
CA ILE A 188 16.94 -7.33 -25.01
C ILE A 188 15.95 -7.18 -23.85
N ILE A 189 14.77 -6.62 -24.13
CA ILE A 189 13.63 -6.71 -23.20
C ILE A 189 12.65 -7.72 -23.79
N ASP A 190 12.53 -8.88 -23.15
CA ASP A 190 11.62 -9.93 -23.61
C ASP A 190 10.14 -9.60 -23.31
N SER A 191 9.21 -10.41 -23.81
CA SER A 191 7.76 -10.14 -23.66
C SER A 191 7.26 -10.21 -22.22
N ARG A 192 7.89 -10.99 -21.34
CA ARG A 192 7.53 -11.05 -19.91
C ARG A 192 8.04 -9.81 -19.19
N GLU A 193 9.30 -9.45 -19.40
CA GLU A 193 9.88 -8.23 -18.83
C GLU A 193 9.14 -6.99 -19.30
N TYR A 194 8.88 -6.92 -20.60
CA TYR A 194 8.14 -5.81 -21.19
C TYR A 194 6.74 -5.73 -20.59
N SER A 195 6.03 -6.86 -20.41
CA SER A 195 4.69 -6.85 -19.81
C SER A 195 4.69 -6.25 -18.40
N GLU A 196 5.73 -6.49 -17.60
CA GLU A 196 5.83 -5.94 -16.25
C GLU A 196 6.24 -4.47 -16.24
N ILE A 197 7.22 -4.08 -17.05
CA ILE A 197 7.58 -2.67 -17.27
C ILE A 197 6.34 -1.88 -17.71
N TYR A 198 5.55 -2.45 -18.62
CA TYR A 198 4.33 -1.84 -19.12
C TYR A 198 3.26 -1.73 -18.03
N SER A 199 3.10 -2.77 -17.22
CA SER A 199 2.18 -2.73 -16.07
C SER A 199 2.58 -1.63 -15.07
N ILE A 200 3.88 -1.39 -14.85
CA ILE A 200 4.34 -0.27 -14.02
C ILE A 200 3.93 1.07 -14.65
N MET A 201 4.15 1.26 -15.95
CA MET A 201 3.75 2.48 -16.66
C MET A 201 2.23 2.72 -16.59
N VAL A 202 1.43 1.65 -16.72
CA VAL A 202 -0.04 1.72 -16.71
C VAL A 202 -0.59 2.07 -15.33
N ARG A 203 -0.04 1.43 -14.26
CA ARG A 203 -0.42 1.69 -12.87
C ARG A 203 -0.12 3.11 -12.42
N ASN A 204 0.89 3.74 -13.03
CA ASN A 204 1.38 5.06 -12.65
C ASN A 204 1.07 6.14 -13.70
N ASP A 205 0.01 5.91 -14.49
CA ASP A 205 -0.58 6.89 -15.42
C ASP A 205 0.45 7.55 -16.36
N TYR A 206 1.32 6.75 -16.98
CA TYR A 206 2.24 7.26 -18.00
C TYR A 206 1.45 7.70 -19.23
N SER A 207 1.66 8.95 -19.63
CA SER A 207 1.06 9.52 -20.84
C SER A 207 1.56 8.81 -22.10
N ASN A 208 0.89 9.03 -23.24
CA ASN A 208 1.38 8.48 -24.51
C ASN A 208 2.82 8.96 -24.80
N GLU A 209 3.10 10.25 -24.58
CA GLU A 209 4.42 10.86 -24.75
C GLU A 209 5.49 10.26 -23.81
N ASP A 210 5.13 10.02 -22.55
CA ASP A 210 6.01 9.34 -21.61
C ASP A 210 6.35 7.93 -22.09
N ARG A 211 5.36 7.16 -22.56
CA ARG A 211 5.58 5.82 -23.09
C ARG A 211 6.40 5.84 -24.39
N MET A 212 6.21 6.84 -25.25
CA MET A 212 7.05 7.06 -26.44
C MET A 212 8.51 7.24 -26.05
N THR A 213 8.78 8.05 -25.03
CA THR A 213 10.14 8.29 -24.53
C THR A 213 10.78 7.00 -24.01
N VAL A 214 10.04 6.18 -23.26
CA VAL A 214 10.52 4.89 -22.78
C VAL A 214 10.80 3.93 -23.94
N ARG A 215 9.91 3.86 -24.95
CA ARG A 215 10.14 3.02 -26.13
C ARG A 215 11.39 3.44 -26.88
N ALA A 216 11.56 4.74 -27.14
CA ALA A 216 12.75 5.29 -27.78
C ALA A 216 14.02 4.97 -26.98
N TYR A 217 13.94 5.04 -25.65
CA TYR A 217 15.02 4.66 -24.77
C TYR A 217 15.38 3.16 -24.88
N ILE A 218 14.40 2.27 -25.00
CA ILE A 218 14.63 0.83 -25.15
C ILE A 218 15.27 0.50 -26.51
N ILE A 219 14.75 1.07 -27.61
CA ILE A 219 15.17 0.70 -28.97
C ILE A 219 16.34 1.51 -29.51
N GLY A 220 16.62 2.68 -28.94
CA GLY A 220 17.63 3.59 -29.44
C GLY A 220 19.03 3.02 -29.30
N ASP A 221 19.90 3.33 -30.28
CA ASP A 221 21.32 2.94 -30.27
C ASP A 221 22.19 3.83 -29.38
N SER A 222 21.60 4.87 -28.80
CA SER A 222 22.28 5.72 -27.83
C SER A 222 22.68 4.93 -26.60
N GLU A 223 23.85 5.27 -26.06
CA GLU A 223 24.30 4.80 -24.76
C GLU A 223 23.20 5.03 -23.72
N LYS A 224 22.94 4.02 -22.89
CA LYS A 224 21.92 4.10 -21.85
C LYS A 224 22.40 5.01 -20.74
N ASP A 225 21.46 5.76 -20.15
CA ASP A 225 21.77 6.64 -19.03
C ASP A 225 22.36 5.81 -17.89
N SER A 226 23.48 6.26 -17.34
CA SER A 226 24.11 5.56 -16.21
C SER A 226 23.18 5.59 -14.99
N ILE A 227 23.25 4.55 -14.15
CA ILE A 227 22.47 4.51 -12.91
C ILE A 227 22.80 5.71 -12.01
N ASP A 228 24.05 6.17 -12.00
CA ASP A 228 24.44 7.34 -11.21
C ASP A 228 23.75 8.62 -11.69
N ASN A 229 23.64 8.80 -13.01
CA ASN A 229 22.91 9.93 -13.60
C ASN A 229 21.41 9.87 -13.26
N LEU A 230 20.77 8.70 -13.44
CA LEU A 230 19.36 8.50 -13.14
C LEU A 230 19.05 8.72 -11.65
N VAL A 231 19.95 8.27 -10.76
CA VAL A 231 19.84 8.52 -9.32
C VAL A 231 20.02 10.00 -8.99
N SER A 232 20.92 10.72 -9.67
CA SER A 232 21.06 12.18 -9.50
C SER A 232 19.77 12.91 -9.86
N ILE A 233 19.16 12.58 -11.00
CA ILE A 233 17.88 13.14 -11.44
C ILE A 233 16.79 12.90 -10.38
N LEU A 234 16.70 11.68 -9.84
CA LEU A 234 15.74 11.38 -8.78
C LEU A 234 16.04 12.17 -7.50
N ASN A 235 17.30 12.31 -7.11
CA ASN A 235 17.67 13.08 -5.93
C ASN A 235 17.32 14.57 -6.08
N GLU A 236 17.50 15.14 -7.27
CA GLU A 236 17.24 16.56 -7.54
C GLU A 236 15.75 16.88 -7.63
N ASN A 237 14.94 15.97 -8.17
CA ASN A 237 13.54 16.26 -8.52
C ASN A 237 12.51 15.67 -7.54
N VAL A 238 12.84 14.58 -6.83
CA VAL A 238 11.88 13.95 -5.91
C VAL A 238 11.79 14.75 -4.61
N PRO A 239 10.57 15.08 -4.12
CA PRO A 239 10.41 15.70 -2.81
C PRO A 239 11.11 14.88 -1.74
N GLU A 240 11.92 15.54 -0.93
CA GLU A 240 12.81 14.86 0.00
C GLU A 240 12.08 13.89 0.94
N GLY A 241 10.90 14.30 1.44
CA GLY A 241 10.03 13.46 2.27
C GLY A 241 9.68 12.10 1.65
N SER A 242 9.61 12.03 0.32
CA SER A 242 9.21 10.87 -0.48
C SER A 242 10.37 10.07 -1.07
N ARG A 243 11.58 10.63 -1.06
CA ARG A 243 12.77 10.07 -1.73
C ARG A 243 13.07 8.64 -1.27
N ASP A 244 13.13 8.44 0.04
CA ASP A 244 13.43 7.14 0.63
C ASP A 244 12.41 6.05 0.22
N ALA A 245 11.13 6.39 0.19
CA ALA A 245 10.08 5.46 -0.24
C ALA A 245 10.19 5.11 -1.73
N LEU A 246 10.50 6.10 -2.57
CA LEU A 246 10.74 5.89 -4.00
C LEU A 246 11.93 4.97 -4.25
N MET A 247 13.06 5.19 -3.58
CA MET A 247 14.27 4.37 -3.76
C MET A 247 14.03 2.90 -3.37
N LYS A 248 13.32 2.67 -2.26
CA LYS A 248 12.90 1.33 -1.87
C LYS A 248 11.94 0.69 -2.88
N SER A 249 11.05 1.48 -3.48
CA SER A 249 10.14 1.02 -4.53
C SER A 249 10.86 0.57 -5.80
N ILE A 250 11.92 1.29 -6.21
CA ILE A 250 12.76 0.86 -7.35
C ILE A 250 13.36 -0.52 -7.07
N VAL A 251 13.96 -0.71 -5.89
CA VAL A 251 14.56 -2.01 -5.53
C VAL A 251 13.51 -3.12 -5.48
N LYS A 252 12.30 -2.84 -4.99
CA LYS A 252 11.17 -3.79 -5.05
C LYS A 252 10.86 -4.20 -6.49
N ASP A 253 10.73 -3.26 -7.41
CA ASP A 253 10.37 -3.56 -8.80
C ASP A 253 11.50 -4.31 -9.52
N LEU A 254 12.77 -4.02 -9.22
CA LEU A 254 13.93 -4.78 -9.71
C LEU A 254 13.92 -6.24 -9.22
N VAL A 255 13.70 -6.44 -7.91
CA VAL A 255 13.60 -7.79 -7.33
C VAL A 255 12.43 -8.56 -7.92
N TYR A 256 11.31 -7.88 -8.15
CA TYR A 256 10.13 -8.51 -8.73
C TYR A 256 10.32 -8.89 -10.20
N ILE A 257 10.90 -8.03 -11.04
CA ILE A 257 11.17 -8.39 -12.44
C ILE A 257 12.16 -9.56 -12.51
N ASN A 258 13.17 -9.58 -11.64
CA ASN A 258 14.04 -10.75 -11.50
C ASN A 258 13.26 -12.03 -11.16
N HIS A 259 12.26 -11.94 -10.29
CA HIS A 259 11.39 -13.07 -9.94
C HIS A 259 10.55 -13.55 -11.14
N VAL A 260 9.96 -12.63 -11.90
CA VAL A 260 9.13 -12.92 -13.09
C VAL A 260 9.92 -13.64 -14.19
N LYS A 261 11.25 -13.44 -14.25
CA LYS A 261 12.16 -14.20 -15.13
C LYS A 261 12.31 -15.68 -14.74
N GLY A 262 11.65 -16.12 -13.67
CA GLY A 262 11.67 -17.50 -13.17
C GLY A 262 12.68 -17.74 -12.06
N ASN A 263 13.38 -16.70 -11.61
CA ASN A 263 14.29 -16.81 -10.47
C ASN A 263 13.50 -16.82 -9.16
N GLY A 264 13.99 -17.55 -8.14
CA GLY A 264 13.43 -17.42 -6.80
C GLY A 264 13.63 -16.00 -6.24
N LEU A 265 12.75 -15.54 -5.35
CA LEU A 265 12.82 -14.18 -4.78
C LEU A 265 14.17 -13.87 -4.11
N ASP A 266 14.84 -14.87 -3.51
CA ASP A 266 16.18 -14.72 -2.91
C ASP A 266 17.35 -14.63 -3.91
N ALA A 267 17.10 -14.80 -5.21
CA ALA A 267 18.13 -14.79 -6.24
C ALA A 267 18.76 -13.40 -6.46
N TRP A 268 18.13 -12.32 -5.97
CA TRP A 268 18.68 -10.96 -6.03
C TRP A 268 20.09 -10.85 -5.44
N LYS A 269 20.41 -11.69 -4.43
CA LYS A 269 21.73 -11.74 -3.77
C LYS A 269 22.88 -12.15 -4.71
N ARG A 270 22.54 -12.78 -5.84
CA ARG A 270 23.48 -13.21 -6.87
C ARG A 270 23.38 -12.37 -8.14
N ASN A 271 22.63 -11.28 -8.09
CA ASN A 271 22.45 -10.38 -9.21
C ASN A 271 23.20 -9.08 -8.91
N ASP A 272 24.34 -8.89 -9.59
CA ASP A 272 25.24 -7.77 -9.36
C ASP A 272 24.56 -6.42 -9.66
N PHE A 273 23.76 -6.35 -10.73
CA PHE A 273 22.99 -5.14 -11.06
C PHE A 273 22.07 -4.71 -9.91
N ILE A 274 21.29 -5.65 -9.36
CA ILE A 274 20.37 -5.36 -8.26
C ILE A 274 21.14 -4.97 -7.00
N CYS A 275 22.21 -5.70 -6.69
CA CYS A 275 23.03 -5.44 -5.51
C CYS A 275 23.71 -4.06 -5.58
N ASP A 276 24.27 -3.69 -6.73
CA ASP A 276 24.94 -2.40 -6.89
C ASP A 276 23.94 -1.24 -6.97
N THR A 277 22.80 -1.43 -7.62
CA THR A 277 21.72 -0.44 -7.62
C THR A 277 21.16 -0.24 -6.22
N ALA A 278 20.92 -1.31 -5.45
CA ALA A 278 20.46 -1.21 -4.07
C ALA A 278 21.45 -0.43 -3.17
N LYS A 279 22.77 -0.63 -3.34
CA LYS A 279 23.79 0.16 -2.64
C LYS A 279 23.71 1.65 -3.00
N LYS A 280 23.60 1.97 -4.29
CA LYS A 280 23.48 3.37 -4.77
C LYS A 280 22.21 4.05 -4.24
N LEU A 281 21.14 3.27 -4.08
CA LEU A 281 19.85 3.70 -3.54
C LEU A 281 19.78 3.66 -2.01
N ASN A 282 20.88 3.29 -1.32
CA ASN A 282 20.97 3.14 0.13
C ASN A 282 19.91 2.19 0.74
N VAL A 283 19.60 1.09 0.04
CA VAL A 283 18.66 0.06 0.50
C VAL A 283 19.42 -1.16 1.01
N THR A 284 19.23 -1.49 2.29
CA THR A 284 19.99 -2.57 2.96
C THR A 284 19.38 -3.95 2.68
N SER A 285 20.17 -5.01 2.91
CA SER A 285 19.70 -6.39 2.74
C SER A 285 18.51 -6.75 3.65
N ASP A 286 18.46 -6.20 4.86
CA ASP A 286 17.35 -6.39 5.79
C ASP A 286 16.06 -5.73 5.27
N GLN A 287 16.19 -4.56 4.66
CA GLN A 287 15.07 -3.87 4.00
C GLN A 287 14.58 -4.66 2.78
N ILE A 288 15.49 -5.23 1.97
CA ILE A 288 15.14 -6.10 0.85
C ILE A 288 14.43 -7.37 1.33
N SER A 289 14.79 -7.92 2.49
CA SER A 289 14.09 -9.06 3.07
C SER A 289 12.62 -8.76 3.38
N VAL A 290 12.31 -7.55 3.86
CA VAL A 290 10.91 -7.12 4.08
C VAL A 290 10.19 -6.91 2.75
N ILE A 291 10.87 -6.31 1.76
CA ILE A 291 10.34 -6.16 0.39
C ILE A 291 9.93 -7.52 -0.19
N ILE A 292 10.78 -8.54 -0.09
CA ILE A 292 10.49 -9.90 -0.56
C ILE A 292 9.28 -10.50 0.16
N GLN A 293 9.18 -10.31 1.47
CA GLN A 293 8.02 -10.78 2.24
C GLN A 293 6.72 -10.11 1.78
N SER A 294 6.78 -8.84 1.39
CA SER A 294 5.64 -8.13 0.80
C SER A 294 5.25 -8.74 -0.54
N ILE A 295 6.21 -8.93 -1.45
CA ILE A 295 5.96 -9.53 -2.78
C ILE A 295 5.33 -10.91 -2.63
N GLN A 296 5.91 -11.78 -1.80
CA GLN A 296 5.38 -13.12 -1.55
C GLN A 296 3.98 -13.09 -0.93
N ASN A 297 3.74 -12.12 -0.03
CA ASN A 297 2.44 -11.96 0.58
C ASN A 297 1.37 -11.62 -0.46
N ASP A 298 1.69 -10.69 -1.37
CA ASP A 298 0.80 -10.22 -2.43
C ASP A 298 0.43 -11.37 -3.38
N GLU A 299 1.41 -12.15 -3.82
CA GLU A 299 1.17 -13.35 -4.63
C GLU A 299 0.30 -14.37 -3.90
N ASP A 300 0.57 -14.59 -2.61
CA ASP A 300 -0.19 -15.52 -1.77
C ASP A 300 -1.66 -15.10 -1.58
N ILE A 301 -1.98 -13.80 -1.64
CA ILE A 301 -3.37 -13.34 -1.52
C ILE A 301 -4.24 -13.99 -2.61
N ILE A 302 -3.74 -14.01 -3.85
CA ILE A 302 -4.42 -14.66 -4.97
C ILE A 302 -4.20 -16.17 -4.90
N ALA A 303 -2.94 -16.62 -4.92
CA ALA A 303 -2.58 -18.01 -5.10
C ALA A 303 -3.09 -18.93 -3.99
N LYS A 304 -3.07 -18.45 -2.73
CA LYS A 304 -3.54 -19.19 -1.56
C LYS A 304 -4.95 -18.77 -1.13
N ARG A 305 -5.60 -17.87 -1.88
CA ARG A 305 -6.95 -17.35 -1.59
C ARG A 305 -7.10 -16.96 -0.12
N LYS A 306 -6.19 -16.12 0.38
CA LYS A 306 -6.24 -15.61 1.76
C LYS A 306 -7.60 -14.97 2.03
N SER A 307 -8.15 -15.22 3.22
CA SER A 307 -9.33 -14.53 3.72
C SER A 307 -8.99 -13.11 4.17
N ASP A 308 -10.01 -12.26 4.29
CA ASP A 308 -9.83 -10.86 4.71
C ASP A 308 -9.09 -10.73 6.06
N THR A 309 -9.31 -11.66 7.00
CA THR A 309 -8.58 -11.70 8.27
C THR A 309 -7.11 -12.11 8.11
N GLU A 310 -6.81 -13.04 7.21
CA GLU A 310 -5.44 -13.45 6.92
C GLU A 310 -4.67 -12.32 6.24
N ILE A 311 -5.32 -11.58 5.34
CA ILE A 311 -4.77 -10.39 4.69
C ILE A 311 -4.48 -9.29 5.72
N GLU A 312 -5.43 -8.99 6.60
CA GLU A 312 -5.24 -7.98 7.65
C GLU A 312 -4.05 -8.33 8.56
N LYS A 313 -3.97 -9.59 8.98
CA LYS A 313 -2.90 -10.07 9.83
C LYS A 313 -1.54 -10.00 9.13
N SER A 314 -1.43 -10.46 7.88
CA SER A 314 -0.16 -10.48 7.17
C SER A 314 0.35 -9.06 6.88
N ILE A 315 -0.54 -8.13 6.54
CA ILE A 315 -0.18 -6.72 6.34
C ILE A 315 0.32 -6.08 7.65
N LYS A 316 -0.34 -6.35 8.79
CA LYS A 316 0.13 -5.88 10.12
C LYS A 316 1.51 -6.43 10.46
N GLU A 317 1.75 -7.70 10.18
CA GLU A 317 3.06 -8.34 10.40
C GLU A 317 4.15 -7.74 9.49
N ILE A 318 3.84 -7.49 8.22
CA ILE A 318 4.77 -6.84 7.27
C ILE A 318 5.08 -5.41 7.72
N ALA A 319 4.06 -4.63 8.11
CA ALA A 319 4.25 -3.27 8.61
C ALA A 319 5.13 -3.24 9.86
N ALA A 320 4.90 -4.15 10.81
CA ALA A 320 5.72 -4.25 12.02
C ALA A 320 7.19 -4.61 11.70
N LYS A 321 7.41 -5.57 10.79
CA LYS A 321 8.75 -5.93 10.31
C LYS A 321 9.41 -4.78 9.55
N GLY A 322 8.67 -4.09 8.68
CA GLY A 322 9.14 -2.93 7.94
C GLY A 322 9.59 -1.82 8.86
N ALA A 323 8.76 -1.45 9.83
CA ALA A 323 9.12 -0.46 10.85
C ALA A 323 10.41 -0.83 11.60
N SER A 324 10.66 -2.12 11.87
CA SER A 324 11.88 -2.57 12.58
C SER A 324 13.17 -2.39 11.78
N VAL A 325 13.09 -2.28 10.45
CA VAL A 325 14.24 -2.11 9.55
C VAL A 325 14.18 -0.81 8.73
N GLY A 326 13.25 0.08 9.05
CA GLY A 326 13.06 1.36 8.35
C GLY A 326 12.49 1.25 6.93
N VAL A 327 11.65 0.24 6.66
CA VAL A 327 10.83 0.16 5.43
C VAL A 327 9.40 0.61 5.76
N PRO A 328 9.01 1.83 5.36
CA PRO A 328 7.64 2.27 5.55
C PRO A 328 6.68 1.48 4.65
N LEU A 329 5.45 1.28 5.12
CA LEU A 329 4.45 0.53 4.35
C LEU A 329 4.13 1.22 3.01
N ALA A 330 4.20 2.55 2.97
CA ALA A 330 4.02 3.34 1.76
C ALA A 330 5.03 2.98 0.65
N ALA A 331 6.29 2.66 1.01
CA ALA A 331 7.32 2.30 0.03
C ALA A 331 7.02 0.97 -0.70
N LEU A 332 6.40 0.02 0.01
CA LEU A 332 6.02 -1.28 -0.56
C LEU A 332 4.93 -1.12 -1.64
N TYR A 333 4.13 -0.06 -1.53
CA TYR A 333 2.99 0.22 -2.41
C TYR A 333 3.17 1.45 -3.30
N PHE A 334 4.35 2.08 -3.30
CA PHE A 334 4.63 3.37 -3.94
C PHE A 334 4.39 3.37 -5.47
N SER A 335 4.97 2.41 -6.19
CA SER A 335 4.70 2.16 -7.64
C SER A 335 3.45 1.30 -7.89
N GLY A 336 2.70 1.01 -6.83
CA GLY A 336 1.70 -0.05 -6.74
C GLY A 336 2.27 -1.39 -6.30
N THR A 337 1.46 -2.45 -6.39
CA THR A 337 1.88 -3.82 -6.03
C THR A 337 2.18 -4.67 -7.24
N VAL A 338 2.99 -5.68 -6.98
CA VAL A 338 3.06 -6.92 -7.75
C VAL A 338 1.66 -7.52 -7.90
N GLY A 339 1.23 -7.81 -9.12
CA GLY A 339 -0.10 -8.36 -9.39
C GLY A 339 -1.27 -7.37 -9.25
N PHE A 340 -1.31 -6.48 -8.25
CA PHE A 340 -2.43 -5.53 -8.03
C PHE A 340 -2.15 -4.08 -8.42
N SER A 341 -3.18 -3.32 -8.80
CA SER A 341 -3.06 -1.89 -9.09
C SER A 341 -2.72 -1.07 -7.84
N ALA A 342 -2.07 0.08 -8.01
CA ALA A 342 -1.64 0.98 -6.94
C ALA A 342 -2.76 1.48 -6.00
N ALA A 343 -4.03 1.25 -6.36
CA ALA A 343 -5.21 1.64 -5.59
C ALA A 343 -5.86 0.50 -4.77
N GLY A 344 -5.44 -0.76 -4.95
CA GLY A 344 -6.15 -1.91 -4.37
C GLY A 344 -5.85 -2.15 -2.87
N ILE A 345 -4.58 -2.13 -2.46
CA ILE A 345 -4.20 -2.45 -1.08
C ILE A 345 -4.22 -1.20 -0.19
N THR A 346 -3.84 -0.06 -0.74
CA THR A 346 -3.84 1.27 -0.10
C THR A 346 -5.24 1.70 0.36
N SER A 347 -6.30 1.39 -0.39
CA SER A 347 -7.70 1.64 0.01
C SER A 347 -8.27 0.61 0.99
N GLY A 348 -7.82 -0.66 0.92
CA GLY A 348 -8.19 -1.72 1.87
C GLY A 348 -7.64 -1.46 3.28
N LEU A 349 -6.45 -0.88 3.38
CA LEU A 349 -5.78 -0.52 4.63
C LEU A 349 -6.53 0.53 5.48
N ALA A 350 -7.10 1.56 4.84
CA ALA A 350 -7.98 2.52 5.51
C ALA A 350 -9.21 1.82 6.10
N THR A 351 -9.75 0.83 5.38
CA THR A 351 -10.91 0.01 5.83
C THR A 351 -10.55 -0.96 6.97
N LEU A 352 -9.29 -1.38 7.08
CA LEU A 352 -8.79 -2.26 8.14
C LEU A 352 -8.36 -1.49 9.42
N GLY A 353 -8.63 -0.18 9.51
CA GLY A 353 -8.33 0.62 10.69
C GLY A 353 -6.84 0.83 10.95
N MET A 354 -5.99 0.61 9.93
CA MET A 354 -4.54 0.78 9.99
C MET A 354 -4.09 2.21 9.58
N GLY A 355 -5.00 3.19 9.69
CA GLY A 355 -4.73 4.61 9.44
C GLY A 355 -4.59 4.95 7.96
N GLY A 356 -5.66 5.40 7.31
CA GLY A 356 -5.65 5.99 5.97
C GLY A 356 -5.10 7.41 5.89
N MET A 357 -3.78 7.55 5.91
CA MET A 357 -3.15 8.66 5.19
C MET A 357 -1.94 8.12 4.45
N LEU A 358 -2.18 7.10 3.64
CA LEU A 358 -1.28 6.83 2.53
C LEU A 358 -1.69 7.84 1.46
N GLY A 359 -1.13 9.05 1.51
CA GLY A 359 -1.33 10.23 0.65
C GLY A 359 -1.30 9.94 -0.85
N PHE A 360 -2.32 9.23 -1.26
CA PHE A 360 -2.79 9.00 -2.60
C PHE A 360 -4.12 9.76 -2.50
N SER A 361 -4.18 10.99 -3.01
CA SER A 361 -5.31 11.91 -2.81
C SER A 361 -6.68 11.20 -2.89
N SER A 362 -7.72 11.79 -2.32
CA SER A 362 -9.12 11.39 -2.58
C SER A 362 -9.50 11.35 -4.07
N MET A 363 -8.56 11.70 -4.96
CA MET A 363 -8.55 11.55 -6.41
C MET A 363 -7.33 10.74 -6.91
N VAL A 364 -7.17 9.47 -6.50
CA VAL A 364 -6.14 8.62 -7.12
C VAL A 364 -6.64 8.08 -8.45
N THR A 365 -6.20 8.76 -9.50
CA THR A 365 -6.63 8.63 -10.90
C THR A 365 -6.03 7.45 -11.66
N GLY A 366 -5.27 6.58 -11.00
CA GLY A 366 -4.78 5.34 -11.58
C GLY A 366 -5.59 4.15 -11.11
N ILE A 367 -6.74 3.87 -11.75
CA ILE A 367 -7.50 2.61 -11.58
C ILE A 367 -8.21 2.49 -10.20
N GLY A 368 -8.91 3.56 -9.81
CA GLY A 368 -9.62 3.66 -8.53
C GLY A 368 -10.66 2.57 -8.23
N VAL A 369 -10.53 2.00 -7.03
CA VAL A 369 -11.61 1.35 -6.26
C VAL A 369 -11.53 1.95 -4.85
N VAL A 370 -12.52 2.77 -4.49
CA VAL A 370 -12.62 3.39 -3.16
C VAL A 370 -13.43 2.46 -2.26
N ILE A 371 -12.91 2.15 -1.07
CA ILE A 371 -13.61 1.36 -0.06
C ILE A 371 -14.01 2.29 1.08
N ILE A 372 -15.31 2.60 1.17
CA ILE A 372 -15.89 3.23 2.35
C ILE A 372 -16.44 2.12 3.26
N THR A 373 -15.71 1.87 4.35
CA THR A 373 -16.20 1.57 5.70
C THR A 373 -17.49 0.75 5.80
N GLY A 374 -17.42 -0.56 5.48
CA GLY A 374 -18.51 -1.50 5.75
C GLY A 374 -18.12 -2.72 6.60
N LEU A 375 -16.84 -3.11 6.66
CA LEU A 375 -16.43 -4.40 7.23
C LEU A 375 -16.37 -4.46 8.77
N LEU A 376 -16.09 -3.35 9.46
CA LEU A 376 -15.88 -3.37 10.92
C LEU A 376 -17.19 -3.40 11.74
N ALA A 377 -18.27 -2.78 11.25
CA ALA A 377 -19.53 -2.66 11.99
C ALA A 377 -20.26 -3.99 12.24
N TYR A 378 -19.90 -5.07 11.52
CA TYR A 378 -20.64 -6.33 11.53
C TYR A 378 -20.02 -7.46 12.38
N ASN A 379 -18.82 -7.28 12.96
CA ASN A 379 -18.16 -8.34 13.73
C ASN A 379 -18.94 -8.77 14.99
N GLY A 380 -19.72 -7.86 15.61
CA GLY A 380 -20.60 -8.19 16.74
C GLY A 380 -21.80 -9.08 16.36
N VAL A 381 -22.40 -8.85 15.19
CA VAL A 381 -23.58 -9.60 14.71
C VAL A 381 -23.19 -10.94 14.07
N LYS A 382 -22.02 -11.03 13.43
CA LYS A 382 -21.51 -12.28 12.82
C LYS A 382 -21.28 -13.39 13.85
N LYS A 383 -20.79 -13.04 15.05
CA LYS A 383 -20.53 -14.02 16.13
C LYS A 383 -21.83 -14.61 16.70
N LEU A 384 -22.93 -13.86 16.66
CA LEU A 384 -24.25 -14.28 17.14
C LEU A 384 -25.04 -15.10 16.11
N THR A 385 -24.79 -14.89 14.81
CA THR A 385 -25.62 -15.44 13.71
C THR A 385 -24.97 -16.59 12.94
N GLY A 386 -23.69 -16.90 13.19
CA GLY A 386 -22.95 -17.93 12.44
C GLY A 386 -22.58 -17.51 11.01
N ALA A 387 -22.92 -16.29 10.60
CA ALA A 387 -22.68 -15.72 9.27
C ALA A 387 -21.22 -15.31 9.00
N LYS A 388 -20.25 -15.93 9.71
CA LYS A 388 -18.83 -15.56 9.63
C LYS A 388 -18.28 -15.69 8.21
N ASP A 389 -18.76 -16.66 7.43
CA ASP A 389 -18.20 -17.01 6.13
C ASP A 389 -18.73 -16.18 4.95
N LEU A 390 -19.78 -15.37 5.13
CA LEU A 390 -20.44 -14.64 4.03
C LEU A 390 -19.69 -13.40 3.54
N GLU A 391 -18.76 -12.87 4.33
CA GLU A 391 -18.01 -11.65 3.97
C GLU A 391 -16.49 -11.87 3.89
N ASN A 392 -16.00 -13.10 4.06
CA ASN A 392 -14.58 -13.39 4.32
C ASN A 392 -13.61 -13.21 3.13
N ASN A 393 -14.04 -12.63 2.01
CA ASN A 393 -13.22 -12.52 0.80
C ASN A 393 -13.39 -11.16 0.09
N LYS A 394 -14.05 -10.18 0.70
CA LYS A 394 -14.34 -8.90 0.06
C LYS A 394 -13.05 -8.13 -0.23
N VAL A 395 -12.11 -8.13 0.71
CA VAL A 395 -10.79 -7.51 0.50
C VAL A 395 -10.11 -8.16 -0.68
N ARG A 396 -10.03 -9.49 -0.72
CA ARG A 396 -9.45 -10.22 -1.86
C ARG A 396 -10.16 -9.91 -3.18
N GLU A 397 -11.49 -9.88 -3.21
CA GLU A 397 -12.26 -9.54 -4.40
C GLU A 397 -11.88 -8.16 -4.96
N MET A 398 -11.80 -7.14 -4.10
CA MET A 398 -11.46 -5.78 -4.49
C MET A 398 -10.03 -5.68 -5.02
N LEU A 399 -9.10 -6.41 -4.41
CA LEU A 399 -7.73 -6.52 -4.90
C LEU A 399 -7.71 -7.09 -6.31
N ILE A 400 -8.37 -8.23 -6.54
CA ILE A 400 -8.46 -8.87 -7.86
C ILE A 400 -9.11 -7.93 -8.90
N GLN A 401 -10.14 -7.18 -8.54
CA GLN A 401 -10.74 -6.19 -9.45
C GLN A 401 -9.77 -5.08 -9.85
N GLY A 402 -8.89 -4.65 -8.93
CA GLY A 402 -7.79 -3.74 -9.22
C GLY A 402 -6.82 -4.32 -10.26
N VAL A 403 -6.46 -5.61 -10.13
CA VAL A 403 -5.66 -6.35 -11.13
C VAL A 403 -6.33 -6.33 -12.49
N ILE A 404 -7.60 -6.72 -12.54
CA ILE A 404 -8.39 -6.83 -13.79
C ILE A 404 -8.41 -5.49 -14.52
N LYS A 405 -8.70 -4.40 -13.82
CA LYS A 405 -8.78 -3.07 -14.42
C LYS A 405 -7.40 -2.58 -14.89
N ASN A 406 -6.32 -2.96 -14.20
CA ASN A 406 -4.94 -2.73 -14.66
C ASN A 406 -4.59 -3.50 -15.94
N LEU A 407 -4.96 -4.78 -16.00
CA LEU A 407 -4.74 -5.60 -17.20
C LEU A 407 -5.53 -5.07 -18.38
N GLN A 408 -6.80 -4.67 -18.19
CA GLN A 408 -7.62 -4.04 -19.23
C GLN A 408 -6.99 -2.74 -19.75
N LYS A 409 -6.50 -1.88 -18.85
CA LYS A 409 -5.82 -0.63 -19.24
C LYS A 409 -4.48 -0.92 -19.95
N SER A 410 -3.74 -1.93 -19.51
CA SER A 410 -2.48 -2.36 -20.14
C SER A 410 -2.72 -2.86 -21.56
N ILE A 411 -3.76 -3.67 -21.78
CA ILE A 411 -4.16 -4.11 -23.13
C ILE A 411 -4.52 -2.91 -24.01
N ASN A 412 -5.30 -1.94 -23.50
CA ASN A 412 -5.67 -0.76 -24.27
C ASN A 412 -4.45 0.10 -24.67
N TYR A 413 -3.54 0.33 -23.72
CA TYR A 413 -2.30 1.06 -23.97
C TYR A 413 -1.41 0.30 -24.98
N LEU A 414 -1.29 -1.03 -24.87
CA LEU A 414 -0.55 -1.85 -25.84
C LEU A 414 -1.18 -1.79 -27.23
N ILE A 415 -2.51 -1.79 -27.36
CA ILE A 415 -3.20 -1.62 -28.64
C ILE A 415 -2.89 -0.25 -29.27
N GLU A 416 -2.91 0.81 -28.46
CA GLU A 416 -2.55 2.16 -28.91
C GLU A 416 -1.10 2.19 -29.45
N ASP A 417 -0.17 1.59 -28.71
CA ASP A 417 1.24 1.54 -29.09
C ASP A 417 1.49 0.63 -30.30
N VAL A 418 0.76 -0.49 -30.44
CA VAL A 418 0.79 -1.36 -31.63
C VAL A 418 0.37 -0.58 -32.88
N ASN A 419 -0.69 0.23 -32.78
CA ASN A 419 -1.14 1.07 -33.90
C ASN A 419 -0.08 2.09 -34.29
N TYR A 420 0.54 2.74 -33.30
CA TYR A 420 1.63 3.70 -33.54
C TYR A 420 2.84 3.04 -34.24
N ILE A 421 3.36 1.93 -33.69
CA ILE A 421 4.51 1.23 -34.27
C ILE A 421 4.21 0.63 -35.64
N SER A 422 2.97 0.16 -35.86
CA SER A 422 2.56 -0.31 -37.18
C SER A 422 2.60 0.81 -38.22
N GLY A 423 2.21 2.04 -37.84
CA GLY A 423 2.34 3.22 -38.70
C GLY A 423 3.80 3.55 -39.03
N GLU A 424 4.68 3.59 -38.03
CA GLU A 424 6.11 3.83 -38.22
C GLU A 424 6.76 2.76 -39.11
N LEU A 425 6.37 1.49 -38.94
CA LEU A 425 6.86 0.39 -39.75
C LEU A 425 6.42 0.52 -41.22
N ILE A 426 5.16 0.90 -41.48
CA ILE A 426 4.66 1.13 -42.84
C ILE A 426 5.43 2.27 -43.49
N GLN A 427 5.62 3.40 -42.80
CA GLN A 427 6.40 4.53 -43.33
C GLN A 427 7.86 4.14 -43.63
N ALA A 428 8.51 3.38 -42.75
CA ALA A 428 9.87 2.91 -42.98
C ALA A 428 9.95 1.96 -44.20
N LEU A 429 8.95 1.11 -44.43
CA LEU A 429 8.86 0.23 -45.59
C LEU A 429 8.59 0.99 -46.91
N GLU A 430 7.85 2.08 -46.86
CA GLU A 430 7.54 2.92 -48.03
C GLU A 430 8.76 3.75 -48.51
N ASN A 431 9.67 4.12 -47.60
CA ASN A 431 10.80 5.00 -47.90
C ASN A 431 12.04 4.29 -48.53
N GLN A 432 12.01 2.96 -48.70
CA GLN A 432 12.90 2.03 -49.45
C GLN A 432 14.40 2.31 -49.69
N VAL A 433 15.08 3.21 -48.95
CA VAL A 433 16.54 3.37 -49.05
C VAL A 433 17.11 3.58 -47.65
N ASP A 434 17.88 2.61 -47.16
CA ASP A 434 18.75 2.62 -45.94
C ASP A 434 18.18 2.35 -44.53
N ASP A 435 16.92 1.92 -44.34
CA ASP A 435 16.34 1.70 -42.98
C ASP A 435 16.11 0.21 -42.59
N GLU A 436 16.84 -0.75 -43.17
CA GLU A 436 16.64 -2.21 -42.93
C GLU A 436 16.81 -2.61 -41.44
N GLU A 437 17.77 -2.00 -40.75
CA GLU A 437 17.99 -2.20 -39.32
C GLU A 437 16.83 -1.66 -38.48
N LYS A 438 16.32 -0.47 -38.83
CA LYS A 438 15.17 0.15 -38.16
C LYS A 438 13.89 -0.66 -38.39
N ILE A 439 13.64 -1.15 -39.60
CA ILE A 439 12.53 -2.05 -39.92
C ILE A 439 12.60 -3.31 -39.06
N THR A 440 13.80 -3.90 -38.90
CA THR A 440 14.01 -5.07 -38.06
C THR A 440 13.71 -4.79 -36.59
N LYS A 441 14.18 -3.64 -36.05
CA LYS A 441 13.89 -3.21 -34.68
C LYS A 441 12.39 -2.98 -34.45
N LEU A 442 11.72 -2.28 -35.36
CA LEU A 442 10.28 -2.02 -35.28
C LEU A 442 9.45 -3.30 -35.33
N LYS A 443 9.82 -4.26 -36.21
CA LYS A 443 9.15 -5.57 -36.28
C LYS A 443 9.31 -6.37 -34.98
N LYS A 444 10.52 -6.39 -34.41
CA LYS A 444 10.78 -7.07 -33.13
C LYS A 444 9.96 -6.43 -32.00
N LEU A 445 9.93 -5.11 -31.93
CA LEU A 445 9.16 -4.36 -30.94
C LEU A 445 7.65 -4.65 -31.06
N LEU A 446 7.12 -4.64 -32.29
CA LEU A 446 5.72 -4.98 -32.56
C LEU A 446 5.37 -6.39 -32.06
N GLN A 447 6.24 -7.37 -32.32
CA GLN A 447 6.04 -8.74 -31.83
C GLN A 447 6.07 -8.80 -30.29
N THR A 448 7.01 -8.11 -29.65
CA THR A 448 7.05 -8.00 -28.18
C THR A 448 5.75 -7.45 -27.61
N PHE A 449 5.13 -6.44 -28.26
CA PHE A 449 3.88 -5.86 -27.78
C PHE A 449 2.70 -6.81 -27.91
N ILE A 450 2.62 -7.55 -29.02
CA ILE A 450 1.60 -8.58 -29.24
C ILE A 450 1.74 -9.68 -28.17
N ASP A 451 2.96 -10.15 -27.92
CA ASP A 451 3.21 -11.20 -26.93
C ASP A 451 2.92 -10.73 -25.50
N ALA A 452 3.31 -9.50 -25.13
CA ALA A 452 2.98 -8.88 -23.85
C ALA A 452 1.46 -8.69 -23.67
N SER A 453 0.73 -8.36 -24.75
CA SER A 453 -0.73 -8.25 -24.75
C SER A 453 -1.40 -9.61 -24.56
N ASN A 454 -0.86 -10.66 -25.18
CA ASN A 454 -1.33 -12.03 -24.97
C ASN A 454 -1.12 -12.48 -23.51
N ILE A 455 0.05 -12.21 -22.92
CA ILE A 455 0.32 -12.47 -21.50
C ILE A 455 -0.71 -11.76 -20.62
N SER A 456 -0.92 -10.45 -20.86
CA SER A 456 -1.89 -9.65 -20.11
C SER A 456 -3.32 -10.18 -20.23
N SER A 457 -3.69 -10.66 -21.42
CA SER A 457 -5.01 -11.24 -21.70
C SER A 457 -5.20 -12.59 -21.00
N GLN A 458 -4.19 -13.45 -20.96
CA GLN A 458 -4.26 -14.71 -20.20
C GLN A 458 -4.38 -14.43 -18.69
N ASN A 459 -3.59 -13.50 -18.18
CA ASN A 459 -3.69 -13.06 -16.78
C ASN A 459 -5.06 -12.47 -16.46
N LEU A 460 -5.70 -11.77 -17.41
CA LEU A 460 -7.05 -11.22 -17.26
C LEU A 460 -8.07 -12.35 -17.08
N LEU A 461 -7.99 -13.42 -17.86
CA LEU A 461 -8.90 -14.57 -17.75
C LEU A 461 -8.74 -15.30 -16.40
N VAL A 462 -7.50 -15.50 -15.95
CA VAL A 462 -7.22 -16.12 -14.64
C VAL A 462 -7.80 -15.26 -13.51
N ASN A 463 -7.55 -13.95 -13.54
CA ASN A 463 -8.06 -13.05 -12.50
C ASN A 463 -9.57 -12.87 -12.56
N ALA A 464 -10.21 -12.88 -13.74
CA ALA A 464 -11.66 -12.85 -13.88
C ALA A 464 -12.31 -14.08 -13.21
N LYS A 465 -11.73 -15.27 -13.41
CA LYS A 465 -12.15 -16.49 -12.71
C LYS A 465 -12.04 -16.34 -11.19
N GLU A 466 -10.88 -15.89 -10.70
CA GLU A 466 -10.67 -15.71 -9.25
C GLU A 466 -11.57 -14.62 -8.65
N SER A 467 -11.94 -13.59 -9.41
CA SER A 467 -12.89 -12.55 -9.00
C SER A 467 -14.28 -13.11 -8.73
N ILE A 468 -14.77 -14.01 -9.61
CA ILE A 468 -16.05 -14.70 -9.38
C ILE A 468 -15.95 -15.66 -8.19
N ILE A 469 -14.83 -16.38 -8.06
CA ILE A 469 -14.59 -17.28 -6.92
C ILE A 469 -14.57 -16.50 -5.59
N ALA A 470 -14.00 -15.29 -5.55
CA ALA A 470 -13.96 -14.46 -4.35
C ALA A 470 -15.36 -14.07 -3.84
N LYS A 471 -16.35 -13.97 -4.74
CA LYS A 471 -17.76 -13.70 -4.40
C LYS A 471 -18.50 -14.90 -3.83
N LEU A 472 -17.93 -16.10 -3.91
CA LEU A 472 -18.56 -17.34 -3.47
C LEU A 472 -18.09 -17.71 -2.05
N PRO A 473 -18.97 -18.32 -1.23
CA PRO A 473 -18.55 -18.81 0.07
C PRO A 473 -17.56 -19.97 -0.10
N THR A 474 -16.50 -20.02 0.70
CA THR A 474 -15.55 -21.15 0.64
C THR A 474 -16.17 -22.46 1.11
N LYS A 475 -17.13 -22.36 2.04
CA LYS A 475 -17.93 -23.46 2.58
C LYS A 475 -19.41 -23.13 2.45
N LEU A 476 -20.18 -24.05 1.88
CA LEU A 476 -21.62 -23.92 1.81
C LEU A 476 -22.24 -24.25 3.18
N ASP A 477 -22.98 -23.30 3.75
CA ASP A 477 -23.95 -23.63 4.80
C ASP A 477 -25.10 -24.41 4.17
N LYS A 478 -25.00 -25.74 4.25
CA LYS A 478 -26.00 -26.67 3.72
C LYS A 478 -27.37 -26.46 4.34
N THR A 479 -27.45 -26.19 5.64
CA THR A 479 -28.74 -26.04 6.32
C THR A 479 -29.47 -24.84 5.76
N ARG A 480 -28.77 -23.71 5.67
CA ARG A 480 -29.31 -22.49 5.09
C ARG A 480 -29.70 -22.68 3.64
N PHE A 481 -28.85 -23.32 2.84
CA PHE A 481 -29.14 -23.55 1.43
C PHE A 481 -30.35 -24.46 1.22
N ASP A 482 -30.49 -25.53 2.01
CA ASP A 482 -31.65 -26.42 1.97
C ASP A 482 -32.95 -25.68 2.33
N GLU A 483 -32.92 -24.78 3.30
CA GLU A 483 -34.08 -23.98 3.70
C GLU A 483 -34.49 -22.99 2.61
N LEU A 484 -33.53 -22.31 1.99
CA LEU A 484 -33.76 -21.39 0.87
C LEU A 484 -34.28 -22.10 -0.39
N THR A 485 -34.04 -23.40 -0.49
CA THR A 485 -34.47 -24.24 -1.61
C THR A 485 -35.54 -25.26 -1.21
N SER A 486 -36.29 -25.00 -0.14
CA SER A 486 -37.32 -25.93 0.36
C SER A 486 -38.52 -26.07 -0.58
N GLU A 487 -38.88 -25.00 -1.31
CA GLU A 487 -39.94 -25.00 -2.32
C GLU A 487 -39.62 -25.96 -3.51
N PRO A 488 -40.59 -26.73 -4.02
CA PRO A 488 -40.36 -27.70 -5.11
C PRO A 488 -39.69 -27.12 -6.36
N THR A 489 -40.05 -25.88 -6.72
CA THR A 489 -39.47 -25.17 -7.89
C THR A 489 -37.99 -24.84 -7.71
N LYS A 490 -37.50 -24.72 -6.48
CA LYS A 490 -36.11 -24.38 -6.12
C LYS A 490 -35.26 -25.62 -5.81
N GLN A 491 -35.87 -26.74 -5.42
CA GLN A 491 -35.14 -28.00 -5.14
C GLN A 491 -34.32 -28.51 -6.33
N LYS A 492 -34.76 -28.23 -7.57
CA LYS A 492 -34.02 -28.56 -8.80
C LYS A 492 -32.63 -27.92 -8.89
N LEU A 493 -32.34 -26.90 -8.08
CA LEU A 493 -31.04 -26.23 -8.02
C LEU A 493 -30.03 -27.02 -7.19
N ARG A 494 -30.49 -27.89 -6.28
CA ARG A 494 -29.63 -28.61 -5.32
C ARG A 494 -28.58 -29.51 -5.97
N PRO A 495 -28.88 -30.34 -7.00
CA PRO A 495 -27.86 -31.20 -7.60
C PRO A 495 -26.66 -30.42 -8.14
N PHE A 496 -26.92 -29.28 -8.80
CA PHE A 496 -25.87 -28.41 -9.32
C PHE A 496 -25.05 -27.78 -8.18
N VAL A 497 -25.71 -27.20 -7.17
CA VAL A 497 -24.97 -26.55 -6.07
C VAL A 497 -24.18 -27.56 -5.25
N TYR A 498 -24.69 -28.77 -5.00
CA TYR A 498 -23.93 -29.81 -4.30
C TYR A 498 -22.79 -30.41 -5.14
N GLN A 499 -22.91 -30.40 -6.47
CA GLN A 499 -21.79 -30.73 -7.36
C GLN A 499 -20.67 -29.68 -7.25
N MET A 500 -21.03 -28.40 -7.08
CA MET A 500 -20.06 -27.33 -6.88
C MET A 500 -19.47 -27.30 -5.47
N TYR A 501 -20.14 -27.92 -4.50
CA TYR A 501 -19.69 -28.03 -3.10
C TYR A 501 -19.66 -29.48 -2.62
N PRO A 502 -18.71 -30.31 -3.09
CA PRO A 502 -18.58 -31.69 -2.61
C PRO A 502 -18.38 -31.74 -1.09
N GLU A 503 -18.92 -32.81 -0.47
CA GLU A 503 -18.72 -33.10 0.94
C GLU A 503 -17.28 -33.57 1.17
N THR A 504 -16.59 -32.96 2.13
CA THR A 504 -15.21 -33.25 2.52
C THR A 504 -15.09 -33.32 4.04
N GLU A 505 -14.05 -33.95 4.57
CA GLU A 505 -13.75 -33.95 6.01
C GLU A 505 -12.65 -32.94 6.35
N GLU A 506 -12.86 -32.13 7.38
CA GLU A 506 -11.84 -31.27 7.97
C GLU A 506 -11.58 -31.63 9.43
N THR A 507 -10.33 -31.48 9.86
CA THR A 507 -9.97 -31.62 11.27
C THR A 507 -10.01 -30.26 11.94
N VAL A 508 -10.90 -30.08 12.91
CA VAL A 508 -11.03 -28.85 13.70
C VAL A 508 -10.45 -29.10 15.09
N LYS A 509 -9.54 -28.22 15.53
CA LYS A 509 -9.02 -28.22 16.89
C LYS A 509 -10.05 -27.54 17.80
N SER A 510 -10.50 -28.26 18.83
CA SER A 510 -11.34 -27.74 19.90
C SER A 510 -10.65 -28.05 21.23
N GLY A 511 -9.92 -27.07 21.77
CA GLY A 511 -8.98 -27.31 22.87
C GLY A 511 -7.86 -28.28 22.47
N ASP A 512 -7.56 -29.25 23.32
CA ASP A 512 -6.57 -30.31 23.05
C ASP A 512 -7.10 -31.46 22.18
N THR A 513 -8.39 -31.45 21.85
CA THR A 513 -9.02 -32.50 21.04
C THR A 513 -9.17 -32.09 19.58
N GLN A 514 -8.78 -33.00 18.67
CA GLN A 514 -9.01 -32.88 17.23
C GLN A 514 -10.29 -33.63 16.86
N LYS A 515 -11.24 -32.95 16.21
CA LYS A 515 -12.49 -33.54 15.75
C LYS A 515 -12.58 -33.43 14.23
N LYS A 516 -12.93 -34.54 13.56
CA LYS A 516 -13.30 -34.53 12.14
C LYS A 516 -14.72 -34.02 11.96
N VAL A 517 -14.91 -33.08 11.05
CA VAL A 517 -16.20 -32.45 10.76
C VAL A 517 -16.43 -32.47 9.26
N LYS A 518 -17.64 -32.85 8.84
CA LYS A 518 -18.04 -32.81 7.43
C LYS A 518 -18.32 -31.37 7.02
N VAL A 519 -17.76 -30.94 5.90
CA VAL A 519 -17.93 -29.61 5.32
C VAL A 519 -18.12 -29.69 3.82
N TYR A 520 -18.98 -28.82 3.28
CA TYR A 520 -19.26 -28.72 1.85
C TYR A 520 -18.39 -27.62 1.27
N LYS A 521 -17.29 -27.98 0.58
CA LYS A 521 -16.29 -27.02 0.09
C LYS A 521 -16.43 -26.79 -1.39
N ILE A 522 -16.24 -25.55 -1.81
CA ILE A 522 -16.24 -25.23 -3.23
C ILE A 522 -15.19 -26.06 -3.98
N ASP A 523 -15.59 -26.62 -5.11
CA ASP A 523 -14.70 -27.30 -6.05
C ASP A 523 -14.03 -26.27 -6.96
N TYR A 524 -12.71 -26.11 -6.81
CA TYR A 524 -11.91 -25.14 -7.58
C TYR A 524 -11.47 -25.63 -8.96
N SER A 525 -11.81 -26.88 -9.34
CA SER A 525 -11.40 -27.47 -10.62
C SER A 525 -12.34 -27.13 -11.79
N LYS A 526 -13.41 -26.36 -11.56
CA LYS A 526 -14.43 -26.07 -12.58
C LYS A 526 -14.01 -24.91 -13.50
N GLU A 527 -14.70 -24.81 -14.63
CA GLU A 527 -14.59 -23.69 -15.56
C GLU A 527 -15.32 -22.45 -15.04
N THR A 528 -15.00 -21.28 -15.59
CA THR A 528 -15.49 -19.98 -15.09
C THR A 528 -17.01 -19.88 -15.15
N GLU A 529 -17.65 -20.37 -16.21
CA GLU A 529 -19.10 -20.30 -16.41
C GLU A 529 -19.88 -21.04 -15.29
N TYR A 530 -19.28 -22.09 -14.71
CA TYR A 530 -19.88 -22.83 -13.59
C TYR A 530 -19.92 -21.98 -12.31
N TYR A 531 -18.86 -21.20 -12.05
CA TYR A 531 -18.82 -20.29 -10.90
C TYR A 531 -19.77 -19.11 -11.09
N GLU A 532 -19.89 -18.58 -12.30
CA GLU A 532 -20.83 -17.51 -12.62
C GLU A 532 -22.27 -17.97 -12.41
N LYS A 533 -22.61 -19.15 -12.93
CA LYS A 533 -23.93 -19.77 -12.72
C LYS A 533 -24.19 -20.02 -11.24
N LEU A 534 -23.20 -20.53 -10.49
CA LEU A 534 -23.33 -20.72 -9.06
C LEU A 534 -23.58 -19.41 -8.32
N TYR A 535 -22.82 -18.36 -8.64
CA TYR A 535 -23.00 -17.04 -8.04
C TYR A 535 -24.38 -16.48 -8.33
N GLN A 536 -24.85 -16.56 -9.57
CA GLN A 536 -26.20 -16.15 -9.96
C GLN A 536 -27.27 -16.89 -9.15
N ILE A 537 -27.16 -18.22 -9.02
CA ILE A 537 -28.09 -19.02 -8.22
C ILE A 537 -28.12 -18.55 -6.76
N LEU A 538 -26.94 -18.42 -6.12
CA LEU A 538 -26.87 -18.00 -4.72
C LEU A 538 -27.38 -16.57 -4.52
N ASN A 539 -27.08 -15.68 -5.46
CA ASN A 539 -27.56 -14.29 -5.42
C ASN A 539 -29.08 -14.19 -5.58
N THR A 540 -29.67 -14.92 -6.54
CA THR A 540 -31.13 -14.97 -6.73
C THR A 540 -31.85 -15.57 -5.52
N LEU A 541 -31.22 -16.52 -4.82
CA LEU A 541 -31.74 -17.06 -3.56
C LEU A 541 -31.54 -16.12 -2.36
N GLU A 542 -30.98 -14.93 -2.57
CA GLU A 542 -30.60 -13.97 -1.53
C GLU A 542 -29.72 -14.60 -0.44
N TYR A 543 -28.87 -15.56 -0.84
CA TYR A 543 -28.00 -16.32 0.05
C TYR A 543 -26.97 -15.45 0.76
N PHE A 544 -26.65 -14.27 0.23
CA PHE A 544 -25.68 -13.37 0.85
C PHE A 544 -26.31 -12.38 1.84
N LYS A 545 -27.65 -12.25 1.88
CA LYS A 545 -28.31 -11.30 2.79
C LYS A 545 -28.27 -11.77 4.24
N LEU A 546 -27.99 -10.85 5.16
CA LEU A 546 -27.92 -11.14 6.59
C LEU A 546 -29.28 -11.56 7.17
N SER A 547 -30.37 -10.92 6.74
CA SER A 547 -31.73 -11.27 7.17
C SER A 547 -32.05 -12.74 6.90
N THR A 548 -31.70 -13.22 5.72
CA THR A 548 -31.86 -14.61 5.31
C THR A 548 -31.03 -15.58 6.16
N ALA A 549 -29.83 -15.18 6.58
CA ALA A 549 -28.99 -15.99 7.47
C ALA A 549 -29.63 -16.13 8.86
N ILE A 550 -30.17 -15.04 9.39
CA ILE A 550 -30.86 -14.99 10.69
C ILE A 550 -32.11 -15.88 10.67
N THR A 551 -32.95 -15.75 9.62
CA THR A 551 -34.18 -16.55 9.48
C THR A 551 -33.88 -18.04 9.39
N ALA A 552 -32.85 -18.42 8.64
CA ALA A 552 -32.46 -19.82 8.50
C ALA A 552 -31.93 -20.40 9.84
N ALA A 553 -31.08 -19.65 10.54
CA ALA A 553 -30.61 -20.05 11.87
C ALA A 553 -31.77 -20.24 12.87
N GLY A 554 -32.73 -19.31 12.90
CA GLY A 554 -33.92 -19.41 13.74
C GLY A 554 -34.81 -20.61 13.40
N THR A 555 -35.01 -20.89 12.11
CA THR A 555 -35.82 -22.01 11.63
C THR A 555 -35.18 -23.36 11.98
N SER A 556 -33.86 -23.47 11.84
CA SER A 556 -33.09 -24.66 12.22
C SER A 556 -33.16 -24.94 13.73
N LEU A 557 -33.03 -23.91 14.56
CA LEU A 557 -33.16 -24.03 16.01
C LEU A 557 -34.56 -24.47 16.43
N ALA A 558 -35.61 -23.89 15.81
CA ALA A 558 -36.99 -24.30 16.06
C ALA A 558 -37.23 -25.77 15.67
N LYS A 559 -36.72 -26.23 14.53
CA LYS A 559 -36.81 -27.65 14.10
C LYS A 559 -36.07 -28.59 15.04
N LYS A 560 -34.87 -28.22 15.52
CA LYS A 560 -34.13 -29.01 16.51
C LYS A 560 -34.84 -29.07 17.86
N GLY A 561 -35.41 -27.96 18.33
CA GLY A 561 -36.21 -27.89 19.56
C GLY A 561 -37.49 -28.74 19.47
N LEU A 562 -38.21 -28.67 18.35
CA LEU A 562 -39.40 -29.49 18.08
C LEU A 562 -39.05 -30.98 17.92
N GLY A 563 -37.92 -31.30 17.28
CA GLY A 563 -37.44 -32.68 17.14
C GLY A 563 -37.02 -33.28 18.49
N ALA A 564 -36.35 -32.50 19.35
CA ALA A 564 -36.02 -32.91 20.71
C ALA A 564 -37.28 -33.17 21.53
N LEU A 565 -38.28 -32.27 21.46
CA LEU A 565 -39.59 -32.43 22.10
C LEU A 565 -40.37 -33.66 21.62
N LYS A 566 -40.36 -33.96 20.30
CA LYS A 566 -40.97 -35.18 19.78
C LYS A 566 -40.27 -36.45 20.28
N SER A 567 -38.93 -36.43 20.34
CA SER A 567 -38.16 -37.56 20.87
C SER A 567 -38.38 -37.81 22.36
N THR A 568 -38.58 -36.75 23.17
CA THR A 568 -38.92 -36.88 24.60
C THR A 568 -40.39 -37.21 24.85
N LEU A 569 -41.28 -36.92 23.90
CA LEU A 569 -42.71 -37.26 23.96
C LEU A 569 -43.06 -38.62 23.31
N GLY A 570 -42.08 -39.34 22.75
CA GLY A 570 -42.28 -40.67 22.17
C GLY A 570 -43.15 -40.69 20.90
N MET A 571 -43.16 -39.59 20.14
CA MET A 571 -43.84 -39.48 18.83
C MET A 571 -42.87 -39.55 17.65
#